data_AF-A0A9Q8ZEB7-F1
#
_entry.id   AF-A0A9Q8ZEB7-F1
#
_cell.length_a   1.000
_cell.length_b   1.000
_cell.length_c   1.000
_cell.angle_alpha   90.00
_cell.angle_beta   90.00
_cell.angle_gamma   90.00
#
_symmetry.space_group_name_H-M   'P 1'
#
loop_
_entity.id
_entity.type
_entity.pdbx_description
1 polymer ?
#
loop_
_entity_poly.entity_id
_entity_poly.type
_entity_poly.pdbx_seq_one_letter_code
_entity_poly.pdbx_strand_id
1 'polypeptide(L)'
;MAYTKDYYNILGLDAPGWRSAKHTSNVNNFTADLRRAYKVALLAAHPDKKSSSTKTTPAGYTIDDIKEAYTTLADPRTRAEYETWFLHHRDTLPTSSSVAAVERDKAENDFILGLEVLDLSEFECTSTKSTQAQQADEEERMQWTRACRCGAEKGFLILEEELEDAEARGEKEVLVGCEGCSLWIRVGFDVEEG
;
A
#
# COMPACT_ATOMS: atom_id res chain seq x y z
N MET A 1 12.71 14.63 2.39
CA MET A 1 13.57 13.92 1.41
C MET A 1 12.67 13.01 0.60
N ALA A 2 12.84 12.92 -0.72
CA ALA A 2 12.11 11.94 -1.53
C ALA A 2 12.95 10.66 -1.57
N TYR A 3 12.50 9.63 -0.87
CA TYR A 3 13.10 8.31 -0.99
C TYR A 3 12.65 7.70 -2.33
N THR A 4 13.44 6.80 -2.91
CA THR A 4 13.15 6.28 -4.27
C THR A 4 13.20 4.77 -4.35
N LYS A 5 13.54 4.09 -3.25
CA LYS A 5 13.80 2.66 -3.23
C LYS A 5 13.28 2.05 -1.94
N ASP A 6 13.02 0.75 -2.00
CA ASP A 6 12.70 -0.05 -0.82
C ASP A 6 14.00 -0.44 -0.08
N TYR A 7 14.36 0.35 0.94
CA TYR A 7 15.53 0.08 1.79
C TYR A 7 15.40 -1.21 2.60
N TYR A 8 14.18 -1.66 2.92
CA TYR A 8 13.98 -2.94 3.59
C TYR A 8 14.32 -4.09 2.64
N ASN A 9 13.83 -4.03 1.40
CA ASN A 9 14.13 -5.03 0.37
C ASN A 9 15.62 -5.05 -0.03
N ILE A 10 16.27 -3.88 -0.11
CA ILE A 10 17.73 -3.78 -0.41
C ILE A 10 18.56 -4.55 0.62
N LEU A 11 18.17 -4.48 1.90
CA LEU A 11 18.87 -5.16 2.99
C LEU A 11 18.33 -6.58 3.25
N GLY A 12 17.24 -6.98 2.59
CA GLY A 12 16.56 -8.26 2.83
C GLY A 12 15.91 -8.35 4.21
N LEU A 13 15.43 -7.22 4.73
CA LEU A 13 14.67 -7.12 5.97
C LEU A 13 13.17 -7.15 5.68
N ASP A 14 12.39 -7.71 6.61
CA ASP A 14 10.92 -7.68 6.51
C ASP A 14 10.40 -6.25 6.73
N ALA A 15 9.72 -5.70 5.73
CA ALA A 15 9.10 -4.39 5.83
C ALA A 15 7.87 -4.43 6.76
N PRO A 16 7.63 -3.37 7.58
CA PRO A 16 6.41 -3.25 8.34
C PRO A 16 5.22 -3.04 7.39
N GLY A 17 4.46 -4.10 7.13
CA GLY A 17 3.25 -4.01 6.30
C GLY A 17 2.92 -5.25 5.45
N TRP A 18 3.85 -6.19 5.28
CA TRP A 18 3.63 -7.38 4.44
C TRP A 18 3.20 -8.62 5.24
N ARG A 19 2.17 -8.55 6.09
CA ARG A 19 1.62 -9.71 6.85
C ARG A 19 2.47 -10.18 8.05
N SER A 20 2.89 -9.30 8.96
CA SER A 20 3.59 -9.78 10.16
C SER A 20 3.06 -9.17 11.46
N ALA A 21 1.93 -9.71 11.91
CA ALA A 21 1.52 -9.72 13.32
C ALA A 21 2.54 -10.42 14.25
N LYS A 22 3.70 -10.86 13.74
CA LYS A 22 4.80 -11.46 14.51
C LYS A 22 5.90 -10.45 14.88
N HIS A 23 5.90 -9.23 14.34
CA HIS A 23 6.99 -8.27 14.52
C HIS A 23 6.94 -7.43 15.81
N THR A 24 5.95 -7.65 16.70
CA THR A 24 5.91 -6.99 18.02
C THR A 24 6.89 -7.60 19.03
N SER A 25 7.47 -8.77 18.73
CA SER A 25 8.31 -9.52 19.67
C SER A 25 9.83 -9.31 19.53
N ASN A 26 10.31 -8.60 18.51
CA ASN A 26 11.75 -8.44 18.24
C ASN A 26 12.19 -6.98 17.97
N VAL A 27 11.55 -6.00 18.63
CA VAL A 27 12.00 -4.60 18.58
C VAL A 27 13.40 -4.44 19.22
N ASN A 28 13.78 -5.33 20.14
CA ASN A 28 15.02 -5.23 20.90
C ASN A 28 16.30 -5.60 20.13
N ASN A 29 16.23 -6.35 19.02
CA ASN A 29 17.42 -6.74 18.25
C ASN A 29 17.48 -6.18 16.83
N PHE A 30 16.59 -5.24 16.46
CA PHE A 30 16.55 -4.67 15.11
C PHE A 30 17.91 -4.11 14.65
N THR A 31 18.67 -3.48 15.55
CA THR A 31 20.01 -2.94 15.21
C THR A 31 21.05 -4.03 14.93
N ALA A 32 20.93 -5.20 15.57
CA ALA A 32 21.78 -6.35 15.32
C ALA A 32 21.44 -7.00 13.97
N ASP A 33 20.14 -7.14 13.68
CA ASP A 33 19.65 -7.65 12.40
C ASP A 33 20.00 -6.72 11.24
N LEU A 34 19.87 -5.40 11.42
CA LEU A 34 20.27 -4.38 10.44
C LEU A 34 21.77 -4.47 10.10
N ARG A 35 22.64 -4.61 11.10
CA ARG A 35 24.09 -4.76 10.89
C ARG A 35 24.44 -6.05 10.17
N ARG A 36 23.75 -7.15 10.51
CA ARG A 36 23.93 -8.44 9.84
C ARG A 36 23.51 -8.35 8.38
N ALA A 37 22.33 -7.79 8.12
CA ALA A 37 21.78 -7.56 6.79
C ALA A 37 22.71 -6.70 5.93
N TYR A 38 23.20 -5.59 6.46
CA TYR A 38 24.18 -4.73 5.79
C TYR A 38 25.46 -5.48 5.38
N LYS A 39 26.01 -6.30 6.29
CA LYS A 39 27.21 -7.11 5.99
C LYS A 39 26.95 -8.14 4.88
N VAL A 40 25.79 -8.79 4.90
CA VAL A 40 25.40 -9.77 3.88
C VAL A 40 25.20 -9.09 2.52
N ALA A 41 24.50 -7.95 2.49
CA ALA A 41 24.26 -7.17 1.28
C ALA A 41 25.57 -6.70 0.64
N LEU A 42 26.52 -6.18 1.43
CA LEU A 42 27.84 -5.79 0.93
C LEU A 42 28.64 -6.97 0.34
N LEU A 43 28.60 -8.12 1.00
CA LEU A 43 29.28 -9.33 0.51
C LEU A 43 28.65 -9.87 -0.78
N ALA A 44 27.35 -9.65 -0.97
CA ALA A 44 26.64 -10.02 -2.18
C ALA A 44 26.89 -9.03 -3.34
N ALA A 45 27.04 -7.73 -3.04
CA ALA A 45 27.31 -6.68 -4.02
C ALA A 45 28.78 -6.61 -4.50
N HIS A 46 29.68 -7.43 -3.92
CA HIS A 46 31.10 -7.44 -4.27
C HIS A 46 31.32 -7.80 -5.76
N PRO A 47 32.15 -7.03 -6.51
CA PRO A 47 32.33 -7.20 -7.96
C PRO A 47 32.87 -8.57 -8.36
N ASP A 48 33.55 -9.28 -7.46
CA ASP A 48 34.12 -10.62 -7.68
C ASP A 48 33.04 -11.73 -7.79
N LYS A 49 31.78 -11.46 -7.40
CA LYS A 49 30.65 -12.39 -7.56
C LYS A 49 29.72 -12.06 -8.72
N LYS A 50 29.92 -10.95 -9.43
CA LYS A 50 29.08 -10.55 -10.58
C LYS A 50 29.22 -11.49 -11.80
N SER A 51 30.19 -12.40 -11.78
CA SER A 51 30.36 -13.44 -12.82
C SER A 51 29.55 -14.72 -12.57
N SER A 52 28.95 -14.92 -11.38
CA SER A 52 28.19 -16.13 -11.07
C SER A 52 26.75 -15.76 -10.70
N SER A 53 25.91 -15.65 -11.72
CA SER A 53 24.47 -15.48 -11.56
C SER A 53 23.86 -16.73 -10.92
N THR A 54 23.50 -16.65 -9.64
CA THR A 54 22.56 -17.61 -9.03
C THR A 54 21.72 -16.94 -7.94
N LYS A 55 20.59 -16.35 -8.35
CA LYS A 55 19.27 -16.35 -7.68
C LYS A 55 19.21 -16.24 -6.13
N THR A 56 19.83 -15.25 -5.49
CA THR A 56 19.49 -14.96 -4.06
C THR A 56 19.57 -13.50 -3.63
N THR A 57 19.81 -12.56 -4.55
CA THR A 57 19.66 -11.12 -4.28
C THR A 57 18.40 -10.61 -4.98
N PRO A 58 17.46 -9.95 -4.28
CA PRO A 58 16.42 -9.21 -4.95
C PRO A 58 17.10 -8.00 -5.61
N ALA A 59 17.17 -8.01 -6.94
CA ALA A 59 17.57 -6.89 -7.80
C ALA A 59 19.00 -6.32 -7.67
N GLY A 60 19.55 -5.85 -8.80
CA GLY A 60 20.93 -5.38 -8.95
C GLY A 60 21.24 -4.03 -8.28
N TYR A 61 21.09 -3.96 -6.96
CA TYR A 61 21.40 -2.77 -6.17
C TYR A 61 22.90 -2.51 -6.04
N THR A 62 23.29 -1.24 -6.02
CA THR A 62 24.70 -0.84 -5.92
C THR A 62 25.16 -0.79 -4.46
N ILE A 63 26.49 -0.72 -4.24
CA ILE A 63 27.05 -0.54 -2.89
C ILE A 63 26.55 0.76 -2.25
N ASP A 64 26.30 1.79 -3.05
CA ASP A 64 25.81 3.09 -2.57
C ASP A 64 24.36 2.97 -2.06
N ASP A 65 23.51 2.21 -2.75
CA ASP A 65 22.13 1.93 -2.32
C ASP A 65 22.08 1.20 -0.97
N ILE A 66 23.00 0.25 -0.77
CA ILE A 66 23.11 -0.51 0.48
C ILE A 66 23.55 0.41 1.63
N LYS A 67 24.47 1.34 1.37
CA LYS A 67 24.91 2.33 2.37
C LYS A 67 23.80 3.30 2.71
N GLU A 68 23.10 3.82 1.70
CA GLU A 68 21.98 4.74 1.87
C GLU A 68 20.85 4.09 2.71
N ALA A 69 20.49 2.85 2.39
CA ALA A 69 19.53 2.06 3.16
C ALA A 69 19.94 1.92 4.62
N TYR A 70 21.20 1.56 4.89
CA TYR A 70 21.71 1.44 6.24
C TYR A 70 21.70 2.77 7.00
N THR A 71 22.12 3.87 6.37
CA THR A 71 22.12 5.18 7.03
C THR A 71 20.72 5.63 7.40
N THR A 72 19.73 5.43 6.52
CA THR A 72 18.35 5.83 6.77
C THR A 72 17.68 4.99 7.84
N LEU A 73 17.95 3.68 7.86
CA LEU A 73 17.35 2.73 8.83
C LEU A 73 18.09 2.66 10.18
N ALA A 74 19.34 3.13 10.26
CA ALA A 74 20.13 3.11 11.49
C ALA A 74 19.65 4.15 12.52
N ASP A 75 19.23 5.32 12.06
CA ASP A 75 18.74 6.39 12.93
C ASP A 75 17.22 6.27 13.15
N PRO A 76 16.74 6.22 14.41
CA PRO A 76 15.31 6.02 14.68
C PRO A 76 14.40 7.11 14.10
N ARG A 77 14.90 8.34 13.98
CA ARG A 77 14.13 9.48 13.46
C ARG A 77 13.95 9.38 11.95
N THR A 78 15.04 9.20 11.20
CA THR A 78 14.99 9.06 9.74
C THR A 78 14.29 7.77 9.34
N ARG A 79 14.42 6.71 10.15
CA ARG A 79 13.66 5.48 9.96
C ARG A 79 12.16 5.73 10.05
N ALA A 80 11.68 6.45 11.06
CA ALA A 80 10.25 6.73 11.21
C ALA A 80 9.73 7.57 10.03
N GLU A 81 10.49 8.58 9.58
CA GLU A 81 10.16 9.37 8.39
C GLU A 81 10.16 8.54 7.09
N TYR A 82 11.08 7.58 6.99
CA TYR A 82 11.10 6.64 5.88
C TYR A 82 9.95 5.64 5.96
N GLU A 83 9.61 5.12 7.14
CA GLU A 83 8.49 4.20 7.34
C GLU A 83 7.16 4.85 6.97
N THR A 84 6.92 6.11 7.40
CA THR A 84 5.73 6.85 6.97
C THR A 84 5.72 7.02 5.46
N TRP A 85 6.82 7.51 4.87
CA TRP A 85 6.92 7.64 3.42
C TRP A 85 6.70 6.32 2.67
N PHE A 86 7.27 5.22 3.16
CA PHE A 86 7.19 3.88 2.56
C PHE A 86 5.75 3.36 2.57
N LEU A 87 5.02 3.57 3.67
CA LEU A 87 3.59 3.25 3.75
C LEU A 87 2.76 4.03 2.71
N HIS A 88 3.10 5.30 2.48
CA HIS A 88 2.44 6.13 1.47
C HIS A 88 2.82 5.75 0.02
N HIS A 89 4.04 5.26 -0.23
CA HIS A 89 4.60 5.06 -1.58
C HIS A 89 4.80 3.59 -1.95
N ARG A 90 4.20 2.65 -1.21
CA ARG A 90 4.38 1.21 -1.44
C ARG A 90 4.04 0.77 -2.88
N ASP A 91 2.98 1.30 -3.49
CA ASP A 91 2.59 0.88 -4.85
C ASP A 91 3.32 1.66 -5.95
N THR A 92 3.99 2.77 -5.61
CA THR A 92 4.86 3.47 -6.57
C THR A 92 6.25 2.86 -6.63
N LEU A 93 6.60 2.00 -5.65
CA LEU A 93 7.81 1.21 -5.67
C LEU A 93 7.60 -0.04 -6.54
N PRO A 94 8.44 -0.26 -7.56
CA PRO A 94 8.38 -1.47 -8.38
C PRO A 94 8.76 -2.69 -7.53
N THR A 95 7.76 -3.29 -6.88
CA THR A 95 7.91 -4.58 -6.21
C THR A 95 8.06 -5.65 -7.27
N SER A 96 9.16 -6.40 -7.21
CA SER A 96 9.48 -7.49 -8.16
C SER A 96 8.56 -8.72 -8.03
N SER A 97 7.46 -8.62 -7.28
CA SER A 97 6.60 -9.75 -6.90
C SER A 97 5.27 -9.81 -7.65
N SER A 98 4.97 -8.90 -8.58
CA SER A 98 3.72 -8.93 -9.37
C SER A 98 3.80 -9.77 -10.65
N VAL A 99 4.88 -10.51 -10.87
CA VAL A 99 4.99 -11.50 -11.95
C VAL A 99 4.68 -12.91 -11.45
N ALA A 100 3.49 -13.10 -10.88
CA ALA A 100 2.94 -14.44 -10.63
C ALA A 100 1.45 -14.47 -10.98
N ALA A 101 1.21 -14.56 -12.29
CA ALA A 101 0.17 -15.33 -12.95
C ALA A 101 -1.18 -15.51 -12.22
N VAL A 102 -2.20 -14.81 -12.70
CA VAL A 102 -3.49 -15.46 -12.97
C VAL A 102 -3.98 -15.00 -14.34
N GLU A 103 -4.24 -15.96 -15.21
CA GLU A 103 -4.68 -15.76 -16.59
C GLU A 103 -6.15 -15.31 -16.68
N ARG A 104 -6.43 -14.62 -17.81
CA ARG A 104 -7.66 -14.61 -18.63
C ARG A 104 -8.75 -13.55 -18.37
N ASP A 105 -8.80 -12.65 -19.37
CA ASP A 105 -10.00 -12.18 -20.08
C ASP A 105 -11.05 -11.35 -19.32
N LYS A 106 -10.72 -10.08 -19.05
CA LYS A 106 -11.63 -8.90 -19.23
C LYS A 106 -11.05 -7.53 -18.82
N ALA A 107 -9.75 -7.42 -18.54
CA ALA A 107 -9.16 -6.21 -17.96
C ALA A 107 -8.39 -5.33 -18.97
N GLU A 108 -8.89 -5.14 -20.19
CA GLU A 108 -8.20 -4.31 -21.21
C GLU A 108 -8.28 -2.79 -20.94
N ASN A 109 -9.05 -2.33 -19.94
CA ASN A 109 -9.12 -0.91 -19.56
C ASN A 109 -8.58 -0.60 -18.14
N ASP A 110 -8.06 -1.61 -17.43
CA ASP A 110 -7.83 -1.45 -16.00
C ASP A 110 -6.36 -1.23 -15.61
N PHE A 111 -5.43 -1.73 -16.42
CA PHE A 111 -4.00 -1.61 -16.10
C PHE A 111 -3.34 -0.30 -16.60
N ILE A 112 -4.09 0.60 -17.26
CA ILE A 112 -3.49 1.77 -17.92
C ILE A 112 -3.14 2.91 -16.94
N LEU A 113 -3.75 2.96 -15.75
CA LEU A 113 -3.53 4.06 -14.79
C LEU A 113 -2.84 3.66 -13.48
N GLY A 114 -2.58 2.37 -13.23
CA GLY A 114 -1.99 1.91 -11.97
C GLY A 114 -2.84 2.25 -10.74
N LEU A 115 -4.13 2.50 -10.93
CA LEU A 115 -5.11 2.71 -9.85
C LEU A 115 -5.55 1.34 -9.35
N GLU A 116 -5.61 1.17 -8.04
CA GLU A 116 -6.11 -0.05 -7.42
C GLU A 116 -7.63 -0.12 -7.61
N VAL A 117 -8.12 -1.26 -8.11
CA VAL A 117 -9.55 -1.54 -8.21
C VAL A 117 -9.97 -2.40 -7.03
N LEU A 118 -10.94 -1.90 -6.28
CA LEU A 118 -11.51 -2.57 -5.12
C LEU A 118 -13.01 -2.76 -5.34
N ASP A 119 -13.53 -3.85 -4.79
CA ASP A 119 -14.98 -4.07 -4.78
C ASP A 119 -15.61 -3.38 -3.56
N LEU A 120 -16.83 -2.88 -3.71
CA LEU A 120 -17.58 -2.22 -2.63
C LEU A 120 -17.78 -3.16 -1.42
N SER A 121 -17.84 -4.48 -1.64
CA SER A 121 -17.95 -5.47 -0.56
C SER A 121 -16.75 -5.46 0.39
N GLU A 122 -15.61 -4.92 -0.03
CA GLU A 122 -14.44 -4.80 0.83
C GLU A 122 -14.46 -3.54 1.73
N PHE A 123 -15.52 -2.74 1.67
CA PHE A 123 -15.71 -1.55 2.49
C PHE A 123 -16.63 -1.85 3.68
N GLU A 124 -16.35 -1.21 4.81
CA GLU A 124 -17.18 -1.30 6.00
C GLU A 124 -18.39 -0.36 5.87
N CYS A 125 -19.57 -0.95 5.71
CA CYS A 125 -20.84 -0.23 5.63
C CYS A 125 -21.29 0.20 7.03
N THR A 126 -21.50 1.50 7.23
CA THR A 126 -22.04 2.09 8.45
C THR A 126 -23.29 2.91 8.11
N SER A 127 -24.41 2.66 8.80
CA SER A 127 -25.60 3.52 8.71
C SER A 127 -25.44 4.68 9.68
N THR A 128 -25.31 5.91 9.16
CA THR A 128 -25.26 7.11 10.01
C THR A 128 -26.65 7.67 10.24
N LYS A 129 -27.18 7.46 11.43
CA LYS A 129 -28.37 8.17 11.90
C LYS A 129 -27.97 9.58 12.26
N SER A 130 -28.39 10.57 11.48
CA SER A 130 -28.10 11.98 11.76
C SER A 130 -28.73 12.39 13.09
N THR A 131 -27.95 12.40 14.17
CA THR A 131 -28.44 12.75 15.51
C THR A 131 -28.60 14.28 15.71
N GLN A 132 -28.53 15.09 14.65
CA GLN A 132 -28.70 16.55 14.73
C GLN A 132 -29.49 17.13 13.55
N ALA A 133 -30.80 16.92 13.55
CA ALA A 133 -31.78 17.95 13.19
C ALA A 133 -33.18 17.48 13.59
N GLN A 134 -33.86 18.28 14.40
CA GLN A 134 -35.29 18.19 14.57
C GLN A 134 -35.96 18.53 13.23
N GLN A 135 -36.91 17.66 12.82
CA GLN A 135 -37.89 17.80 11.73
C GLN A 135 -37.51 17.24 10.34
N ALA A 136 -38.23 16.16 10.01
CA ALA A 136 -38.72 15.78 8.68
C ALA A 136 -37.68 15.40 7.61
N ASP A 137 -37.10 14.21 7.75
CA ASP A 137 -37.23 13.06 6.82
C ASP A 137 -36.14 12.05 7.25
N GLU A 138 -36.56 10.89 7.76
CA GLU A 138 -35.67 9.83 8.25
C GLU A 138 -35.06 9.07 7.07
N GLU A 139 -34.14 9.70 6.34
CA GLU A 139 -33.32 9.02 5.34
C GLU A 139 -32.15 8.33 6.06
N GLU A 140 -32.24 7.01 6.23
CA GLU A 140 -31.11 6.19 6.70
C GLU A 140 -30.02 6.16 5.61
N ARG A 141 -29.13 7.16 5.61
CA ARG A 141 -28.01 7.20 4.65
C ARG A 141 -26.95 6.16 4.97
N MET A 142 -26.63 5.32 3.98
CA MET A 142 -25.53 4.37 4.06
C MET A 142 -24.21 5.03 3.66
N GLN A 143 -23.15 4.72 4.39
CA GLN A 143 -21.78 5.11 4.01
C GLN A 143 -20.83 3.92 4.09
N TRP A 144 -19.99 3.80 3.09
CA TRP A 144 -18.94 2.79 2.99
C TRP A 144 -17.61 3.43 3.32
N THR A 145 -16.92 2.88 4.32
CA THR A 145 -15.61 3.38 4.74
C THR A 145 -14.55 2.31 4.69
N ARG A 146 -13.33 2.68 4.31
CA ARG A 146 -12.18 1.77 4.32
C ARG A 146 -10.92 2.50 4.76
N ALA A 147 -10.11 1.81 5.55
CA ALA A 147 -8.81 2.31 5.95
C ALA A 147 -7.87 2.42 4.74
N CYS A 148 -7.17 3.55 4.63
CA CYS A 148 -6.11 3.69 3.65
C CYS A 148 -4.78 3.22 4.25
N ARG A 149 -3.91 2.66 3.40
CA ARG A 149 -2.53 2.29 3.74
C ARG A 149 -1.67 3.42 4.32
N CYS A 150 -2.10 4.68 4.17
CA CYS A 150 -1.46 5.83 4.79
C CYS A 150 -1.65 5.89 6.31
N GLY A 151 -2.56 5.07 6.87
CA GLY A 151 -2.90 5.06 8.29
C GLY A 151 -4.18 5.82 8.63
N ALA A 152 -4.89 6.41 7.65
CA ALA A 152 -6.22 6.98 7.87
C ALA A 152 -7.26 5.85 7.98
N GLU A 153 -7.91 5.72 9.13
CA GLU A 153 -8.91 4.67 9.40
C GLU A 153 -10.15 4.79 8.52
N LYS A 154 -10.56 6.02 8.20
CA LYS A 154 -11.59 6.35 7.22
C LYS A 154 -10.96 7.04 6.02
N GLY A 155 -9.92 6.40 5.48
CA GLY A 155 -9.15 6.97 4.38
C GLY A 155 -10.01 7.15 3.15
N PHE A 156 -10.79 6.13 2.78
CA PHE A 156 -11.75 6.19 1.69
C PHE A 156 -13.15 6.19 2.27
N LEU A 157 -13.96 7.14 1.83
CA LEU A 157 -15.35 7.31 2.23
C LEU A 157 -16.18 7.44 0.96
N ILE A 158 -17.26 6.67 0.91
CA ILE A 158 -18.20 6.67 -0.21
C ILE A 158 -19.60 6.78 0.37
N LEU A 159 -20.37 7.72 -0.16
CA LEU A 159 -21.76 7.93 0.21
C LEU A 159 -22.69 7.20 -0.76
N GLU A 160 -23.84 6.76 -0.27
CA GLU A 160 -24.90 6.13 -1.10
C GLU A 160 -25.32 7.00 -2.27
N GLU A 161 -25.47 8.30 -2.06
CA GLU A 161 -25.77 9.27 -3.12
C GLU A 161 -24.73 9.26 -4.25
N GLU A 162 -23.44 9.00 -3.95
CA GLU A 162 -22.39 8.94 -4.97
C GLU A 162 -22.49 7.68 -5.83
N LEU A 163 -22.93 6.56 -5.24
CA LEU A 163 -23.16 5.31 -5.97
C LEU A 163 -24.41 5.43 -6.84
N GLU A 164 -25.50 5.94 -6.29
CA GLU A 164 -26.75 6.17 -7.02
C GLU A 164 -26.54 7.13 -8.20
N ASP A 165 -25.79 8.22 -7.99
CA ASP A 165 -25.44 9.16 -9.05
C ASP A 165 -24.59 8.51 -10.16
N ALA A 166 -23.65 7.63 -9.79
CA ALA A 166 -22.83 6.89 -10.75
C ALA A 166 -23.68 5.88 -11.54
N GLU A 167 -24.56 5.15 -10.85
CA GLU A 167 -25.50 4.23 -11.49
C GLU A 167 -26.45 4.94 -12.45
N ALA A 168 -26.97 6.11 -12.07
CA ALA A 168 -27.83 6.94 -12.92
C ALA A 168 -27.14 7.38 -14.22
N ARG A 169 -25.81 7.48 -14.21
CA ARG A 169 -24.98 7.72 -15.41
C ARG A 169 -24.63 6.45 -16.19
N GLY A 170 -24.96 5.28 -15.66
CA GLY A 170 -24.59 3.96 -16.22
C GLY A 170 -23.16 3.54 -15.88
N GLU A 171 -22.54 4.16 -14.88
CA GLU A 171 -21.21 3.82 -14.37
C GLU A 171 -21.35 2.77 -13.27
N LYS A 172 -20.54 1.71 -13.32
CA LYS A 172 -20.46 0.67 -12.27
C LYS A 172 -19.26 0.85 -11.35
N GLU A 173 -18.59 2.00 -11.45
CA GLU A 173 -17.38 2.30 -10.69
C GLU A 173 -17.38 3.77 -10.25
N VAL A 174 -16.88 4.01 -9.03
CA VAL A 174 -16.66 5.36 -8.49
C VAL A 174 -15.18 5.57 -8.21
N LEU A 175 -14.67 6.75 -8.54
CA LEU A 175 -13.30 7.16 -8.23
C LEU A 175 -13.28 7.85 -6.87
N VAL A 176 -12.65 7.20 -5.88
CA VAL A 176 -12.63 7.68 -4.50
C VAL A 176 -11.21 8.08 -4.12
N GLY A 177 -11.07 9.31 -3.65
CA GLY A 177 -9.81 9.85 -3.14
C GLY A 177 -9.66 9.56 -1.65
N CYS A 178 -8.43 9.28 -1.21
CA CYS A 178 -8.14 9.17 0.21
C CYS A 178 -8.14 10.55 0.88
N GLU A 179 -8.77 10.74 2.04
CA GLU A 179 -8.72 12.01 2.79
C GLU A 179 -7.33 12.31 3.37
N GLY A 180 -6.58 11.26 3.74
CA GLY A 180 -5.26 11.38 4.35
C GLY A 180 -4.06 11.36 3.39
N CYS A 181 -4.25 11.17 2.08
CA CYS A 181 -3.15 11.17 1.10
C CYS A 181 -3.65 11.45 -0.33
N SER A 182 -2.76 11.46 -1.33
CA SER A 182 -3.13 11.72 -2.73
C SER A 182 -3.53 10.46 -3.51
N LEU A 183 -3.91 9.39 -2.83
CA LEU A 183 -4.25 8.12 -3.47
C LEU A 183 -5.68 8.13 -3.96
N TRP A 184 -5.85 7.68 -5.20
CA TRP A 184 -7.15 7.45 -5.82
C TRP A 184 -7.32 5.95 -6.06
N ILE A 185 -8.52 5.44 -5.86
CA ILE A 185 -8.90 4.06 -6.14
C ILE A 185 -10.18 4.04 -6.97
N ARG A 186 -10.38 2.98 -7.74
CA ARG A 186 -11.66 2.70 -8.39
C ARG A 186 -12.42 1.71 -7.54
N VAL A 187 -13.65 2.04 -7.20
CA VAL A 187 -14.51 1.18 -6.40
C VAL A 187 -15.61 0.69 -7.31
N GLY A 188 -15.53 -0.59 -7.69
CA GLY A 188 -16.58 -1.27 -8.43
C GLY A 188 -17.75 -1.58 -7.49
N PHE A 189 -18.96 -1.40 -7.98
CA PHE A 189 -20.17 -1.83 -7.30
C PHE A 189 -21.09 -2.55 -8.30
N ASP A 190 -21.72 -3.62 -7.85
CA ASP A 190 -22.75 -4.32 -8.62
C ASP A 190 -24.07 -4.21 -7.85
N VAL A 191 -25.06 -3.56 -8.46
CA VAL A 191 -26.40 -3.49 -7.90
C VAL A 191 -27.09 -4.80 -8.22
N GLU A 192 -27.28 -5.65 -7.21
CA GLU A 192 -28.16 -6.81 -7.35
C GLU A 192 -29.60 -6.29 -7.50
N GLU A 193 -30.11 -6.20 -8.73
CA GLU A 193 -31.54 -5.97 -9.01
C GLU A 193 -32.35 -7.13 -8.38
N GLY A 194 -32.88 -6.89 -7.18
CA GLY A 194 -33.80 -7.78 -6.46
C GLY A 194 -35.27 -7.49 -6.77
#